data_AF-A0A4U8S766-F1
#
_entry.id   AF-A0A4U8S766-F1
#
_cell.length_a   1.000
_cell.length_b   1.000
_cell.length_c   1.000
_cell.angle_alpha   90.00
_cell.angle_beta   90.00
_cell.angle_gamma   90.00
#
_symmetry.space_group_name_H-M   'P 1'
#
loop_
_entity.id
_entity.type
_entity.pdbx_description
1 polymer ?
#
loop_
_entity_poly.entity_id
_entity_poly.type
_entity_poly.pdbx_seq_one_letter_code
_entity_poly.pdbx_strand_id
1 'polypeptide(L)'
;MKRFLLMILGASVAFAFPPSEAYFQNLLVDNGKVIKNTLKPRPYSYQNQNEYKICFEGEMMLSGVLERSDNTDADMIYNALRFYPDKNLSLPFLYSHSDDDSLESKGAVRKNNAWDLSKVAFEGLSFGVLLNDKNVSLPKMLDSRLFGVAAVRAEIGIKNYCFYGEGDAGREAYADLVELKLLGEIKTKYFTRKDYDYYNTYVKLSYHSKDDYINIRERANGAIVGKILKEDMVNNNGLLVYANGDFYFNPEDLDSMWLEVFYLPPDALDGKDAIYGVVHGSQIKLVD
;
A
#
# COMPACT_ATOMS: atom_id res chain seq x y z
N MET A 1 25.19 -4.61 28.49
CA MET A 1 24.68 -3.62 27.51
C MET A 1 24.40 -4.34 26.19
N LYS A 2 23.16 -4.77 25.96
CA LYS A 2 22.76 -5.43 24.73
C LYS A 2 22.35 -4.36 23.72
N ARG A 3 23.05 -4.32 22.57
CA ARG A 3 22.72 -3.46 21.43
C ARG A 3 21.46 -4.00 20.79
N PHE A 4 20.37 -3.24 20.84
CA PHE A 4 19.19 -3.50 20.02
C PHE A 4 19.58 -3.20 18.56
N LEU A 5 19.68 -4.24 17.73
CA LEU A 5 19.64 -4.08 16.28
C LEU A 5 18.20 -3.70 15.92
N LEU A 6 17.96 -2.42 15.64
CA LEU A 6 16.92 -2.05 14.69
C LEU A 6 17.39 -2.52 13.32
N MET A 7 16.87 -3.66 12.84
CA MET A 7 16.93 -3.98 11.42
C MET A 7 15.86 -3.15 10.71
N ILE A 8 16.28 -1.99 10.22
CA ILE A 8 15.59 -1.28 9.14
C ILE A 8 16.37 -1.62 7.85
N LEU A 9 15.64 -2.00 6.80
CA LEU A 9 16.06 -2.19 5.40
C LEU A 9 16.80 -3.50 5.05
N GLY A 10 16.00 -4.49 4.67
CA GLY A 10 16.28 -5.39 3.56
C GLY A 10 14.96 -5.61 2.83
N ALA A 11 14.80 -5.04 1.64
CA ALA A 11 13.58 -5.15 0.84
C ALA A 11 13.41 -6.60 0.35
N SER A 12 12.66 -7.41 1.08
CA SER A 12 11.85 -8.46 0.47
C SER A 12 10.68 -7.75 -0.21
N VAL A 13 10.82 -7.49 -1.50
CA VAL A 13 9.69 -7.14 -2.36
C VAL A 13 8.86 -8.42 -2.47
N ALA A 14 7.88 -8.56 -1.58
CA ALA A 14 6.82 -9.55 -1.72
C ALA A 14 5.99 -9.20 -2.97
N PHE A 15 5.36 -10.21 -3.56
CA PHE A 15 4.87 -10.21 -4.92
C PHE A 15 3.39 -9.79 -5.02
N ALA A 16 3.14 -8.50 -5.14
CA ALA A 16 1.78 -7.96 -5.17
C ALA A 16 1.05 -8.20 -6.50
N PHE A 17 -0.20 -8.65 -6.43
CA PHE A 17 -1.21 -8.26 -7.42
C PHE A 17 -1.83 -6.94 -6.94
N PRO A 18 -1.42 -5.78 -7.45
CA PRO A 18 -1.97 -4.53 -6.95
C PRO A 18 -3.46 -4.44 -7.29
N PRO A 19 -4.24 -3.72 -6.46
CA PRO A 19 -5.63 -3.42 -6.81
C PRO A 19 -5.67 -2.75 -8.18
N SER A 20 -6.38 -3.38 -9.11
CA SER A 20 -6.55 -2.90 -10.49
C SER A 20 -7.31 -1.57 -10.55
N GLU A 21 -8.01 -1.22 -9.48
CA GLU A 21 -8.92 -0.10 -9.45
C GLU A 21 -8.75 0.70 -8.16
N ALA A 22 -8.77 2.03 -8.28
CA ALA A 22 -8.90 2.92 -7.13
C ALA A 22 -10.29 2.76 -6.50
N TYR A 23 -10.43 2.87 -5.19
CA TYR A 23 -11.75 2.93 -4.56
C TYR A 23 -12.56 4.14 -5.04
N PHE A 24 -11.86 5.24 -5.34
CA PHE A 24 -12.45 6.47 -5.84
C PHE A 24 -12.22 6.66 -7.35
N GLN A 25 -12.54 5.65 -8.17
CA GLN A 25 -12.42 5.76 -9.63
C GLN A 25 -13.16 6.97 -10.22
N ASN A 26 -14.26 7.40 -9.59
CA ASN A 26 -15.04 8.54 -10.02
C ASN A 26 -14.30 9.88 -9.91
N LEU A 27 -13.16 9.94 -9.22
CA LEU A 27 -12.28 11.11 -9.16
C LEU A 27 -11.27 11.16 -10.34
N LEU A 28 -11.09 10.06 -11.05
CA LEU A 28 -10.30 10.01 -12.29
C LEU A 28 -11.08 10.70 -13.42
N VAL A 29 -10.35 11.38 -14.30
CA VAL A 29 -10.95 12.09 -15.44
C VAL A 29 -10.30 11.66 -16.75
N ASP A 30 -10.97 11.94 -17.86
CA ASP A 30 -10.50 11.63 -19.22
C ASP A 30 -9.69 12.79 -19.86
N ASN A 31 -9.41 13.84 -19.10
CA ASN A 31 -8.68 15.03 -19.56
C ASN A 31 -7.53 15.41 -18.60
N GLY A 32 -6.89 14.41 -18.01
CA GLY A 32 -5.68 14.56 -17.22
C GLY A 32 -4.52 15.15 -18.00
N LYS A 33 -3.51 15.63 -17.26
CA LYS A 33 -2.38 16.39 -17.79
C LYS A 33 -1.06 15.79 -17.35
N VAL A 34 -0.12 15.70 -18.29
CA VAL A 34 1.31 15.60 -17.99
C VAL A 34 1.88 17.01 -17.99
N ILE A 35 2.33 17.48 -16.84
CA ILE A 35 2.86 18.84 -16.63
C ILE A 35 4.36 18.86 -16.93
N LYS A 36 5.06 17.79 -16.58
CA LYS A 36 6.50 17.60 -16.82
C LYS A 36 6.77 16.13 -17.09
N ASN A 37 7.63 15.83 -18.06
CA ASN A 37 8.15 14.49 -18.25
C ASN A 37 9.60 14.57 -18.73
N THR A 38 10.53 14.16 -17.86
CA THR A 38 11.94 14.00 -18.20
C THR A 38 12.40 12.55 -18.01
N LEU A 39 11.46 11.62 -17.86
CA LEU A 39 11.78 10.22 -17.61
C LEU A 39 12.57 9.63 -18.77
N LYS A 40 13.68 8.97 -18.44
CA LYS A 40 14.51 8.22 -19.37
C LYS A 40 14.78 6.84 -18.79
N PRO A 41 14.75 5.78 -19.61
CA PRO A 41 15.09 4.43 -19.14
C PRO A 41 16.50 4.41 -18.56
N ARG A 42 16.67 3.79 -17.39
CA ARG A 42 18.00 3.55 -16.80
C ARG A 42 18.70 2.42 -17.55
N PRO A 43 20.02 2.53 -17.78
CA PRO A 43 20.83 1.41 -18.25
C PRO A 43 20.69 0.20 -17.31
N TYR A 44 20.54 -0.99 -17.88
CA TYR A 44 20.52 -2.23 -17.13
C TYR A 44 21.95 -2.54 -16.64
N SER A 45 22.13 -2.90 -15.36
CA SER A 45 23.39 -3.47 -14.88
C SER A 45 23.19 -4.94 -14.56
N TYR A 46 23.99 -5.79 -15.20
CA TYR A 46 23.98 -7.26 -15.08
C TYR A 46 24.22 -7.77 -13.64
N GLN A 47 24.59 -6.88 -12.70
CA GLN A 47 24.78 -7.22 -11.29
C GLN A 47 23.49 -7.18 -10.46
N ASN A 48 22.38 -6.67 -11.01
CA ASN A 48 21.06 -6.71 -10.38
C ASN A 48 20.26 -7.88 -10.98
N GLN A 49 20.05 -8.94 -10.20
CA GLN A 49 19.55 -10.26 -10.61
C GLN A 49 18.06 -10.32 -11.07
N ASN A 50 17.43 -9.21 -11.45
CA ASN A 50 16.01 -9.18 -11.84
C ASN A 50 15.84 -8.63 -13.26
N GLU A 51 15.88 -9.53 -14.25
CA GLU A 51 15.67 -9.23 -15.68
C GLU A 51 14.30 -8.59 -15.99
N TYR A 52 13.35 -8.70 -15.04
CA TYR A 52 11.96 -8.26 -15.18
C TYR A 52 11.69 -6.82 -14.70
N LYS A 53 12.69 -6.11 -14.18
CA LYS A 53 12.52 -4.75 -13.61
C LYS A 53 13.05 -3.67 -14.55
N ILE A 54 12.18 -2.75 -14.96
CA ILE A 54 12.57 -1.56 -15.73
C ILE A 54 12.45 -0.33 -14.85
N CYS A 55 13.51 0.47 -14.82
CA CYS A 55 13.56 1.70 -14.04
C CYS A 55 13.83 2.90 -14.93
N PHE A 56 13.38 4.07 -14.49
CA PHE A 56 13.54 5.34 -15.17
C PHE A 56 14.28 6.32 -14.24
N GLU A 57 15.18 7.09 -14.83
CA GLU A 57 15.76 8.29 -14.23
C GLU A 57 14.98 9.52 -14.70
N GLY A 58 15.14 10.64 -13.99
CA GLY A 58 14.38 11.86 -14.24
C GLY A 58 13.13 11.95 -13.38
N GLU A 59 12.25 12.87 -13.76
CA GLU A 59 11.05 13.22 -13.02
C GLU A 59 9.85 13.31 -13.94
N MET A 60 8.68 12.96 -13.42
CA MET A 60 7.41 13.19 -14.09
C MET A 60 6.46 13.91 -13.14
N MET A 61 5.69 14.84 -13.69
CA MET A 61 4.58 15.47 -12.98
C MET A 61 3.30 15.28 -13.78
N LEU A 62 2.27 14.75 -13.14
CA LEU A 62 1.03 14.38 -13.80
C LEU A 62 -0.17 14.43 -12.85
N SER A 63 -1.37 14.52 -13.42
CA SER A 63 -2.63 14.50 -12.67
C SER A 63 -3.23 13.09 -12.56
N GLY A 64 -3.95 12.88 -11.47
CA GLY A 64 -4.64 11.62 -11.19
C GLY A 64 -5.28 11.63 -9.81
N VAL A 65 -5.47 10.44 -9.25
CA VAL A 65 -5.99 10.23 -7.90
C VAL A 65 -4.89 9.65 -7.01
N LEU A 66 -4.65 10.33 -5.89
CA LEU A 66 -3.79 9.85 -4.82
C LEU A 66 -4.67 9.21 -3.75
N GLU A 67 -4.39 7.96 -3.38
CA GLU A 67 -5.22 7.15 -2.49
C GLU A 67 -4.37 6.49 -1.40
N ARG A 68 -4.82 6.57 -0.15
CA ARG A 68 -4.27 5.83 0.98
C ARG A 68 -5.27 4.78 1.44
N SER A 69 -4.84 3.53 1.45
CA SER A 69 -5.61 2.39 1.94
C SER A 69 -4.69 1.32 2.49
N ASP A 70 -5.23 0.42 3.32
CA ASP A 70 -4.55 -0.84 3.57
C ASP A 70 -4.64 -1.74 2.33
N ASN A 71 -3.52 -2.38 2.02
CA ASN A 71 -3.39 -3.36 0.96
C ASN A 71 -2.84 -4.65 1.56
N THR A 72 -3.14 -5.75 0.88
CA THR A 72 -2.60 -7.06 1.20
C THR A 72 -1.88 -7.61 -0.01
N ASP A 73 -0.69 -8.13 0.24
CA ASP A 73 0.16 -8.77 -0.76
C ASP A 73 0.65 -10.09 -0.19
N ALA A 74 0.34 -11.18 -0.91
CA ALA A 74 0.51 -12.56 -0.47
C ALA A 74 -0.04 -12.73 0.93
N ASP A 75 0.82 -12.51 1.92
CA ASP A 75 0.54 -12.69 3.33
C ASP A 75 0.88 -11.47 4.19
N MET A 76 1.05 -10.28 3.61
CA MET A 76 1.39 -9.06 4.36
C MET A 76 0.33 -7.98 4.23
N ILE A 77 -0.15 -7.44 5.36
CA ILE A 77 -0.95 -6.22 5.38
C ILE A 77 -0.03 -5.01 5.55
N TYR A 78 -0.19 -4.00 4.71
CA TYR A 78 0.54 -2.73 4.83
C TYR A 78 -0.31 -1.54 4.39
N ASN A 79 0.02 -0.36 4.91
CA ASN A 79 -0.65 0.88 4.56
C ASN A 79 0.01 1.52 3.33
N ALA A 80 -0.68 1.51 2.20
CA ALA A 80 -0.12 1.89 0.90
C ALA A 80 -0.64 3.26 0.45
N LEU A 81 0.27 4.13 0.00
CA LEU A 81 -0.09 5.28 -0.81
C LEU A 81 0.04 4.89 -2.28
N ARG A 82 -1.08 4.85 -3.00
CA ARG A 82 -1.09 4.56 -4.44
C ARG A 82 -1.53 5.78 -5.23
N PHE A 83 -0.93 5.95 -6.39
CA PHE A 83 -1.34 6.95 -7.36
C PHE A 83 -1.87 6.29 -8.62
N TYR A 84 -3.07 6.69 -9.00
CA TYR A 84 -3.78 6.24 -10.19
C TYR A 84 -3.77 7.38 -11.21
N PRO A 85 -3.01 7.27 -12.31
CA PRO A 85 -3.02 8.27 -13.37
C PRO A 85 -4.40 8.40 -14.00
N ASP A 86 -4.72 9.60 -14.50
CA ASP A 86 -5.94 9.83 -15.28
C ASP A 86 -6.00 8.95 -16.55
N LYS A 87 -7.21 8.57 -16.96
CA LYS A 87 -7.46 7.49 -17.95
C LYS A 87 -6.90 7.77 -19.34
N ASN A 88 -6.78 9.05 -19.71
CA ASN A 88 -6.25 9.48 -21.00
C ASN A 88 -4.70 9.53 -21.04
N LEU A 89 -4.03 9.30 -19.91
CA LEU A 89 -2.59 9.35 -19.83
C LEU A 89 -1.99 7.98 -20.14
N SER A 90 -1.22 7.93 -21.22
CA SER A 90 -0.19 6.92 -21.41
C SER A 90 1.12 7.56 -20.92
N LEU A 91 1.97 6.89 -20.13
CA LEU A 91 3.45 7.02 -20.07
C LEU A 91 4.11 7.22 -18.68
N PRO A 92 5.28 6.59 -18.47
CA PRO A 92 5.60 5.22 -18.83
C PRO A 92 4.81 4.30 -17.90
N PHE A 93 3.82 3.54 -18.40
CA PHE A 93 2.82 2.93 -17.51
C PHE A 93 2.46 1.49 -17.88
N LEU A 94 3.50 0.71 -18.25
CA LEU A 94 3.54 -0.74 -18.57
C LEU A 94 3.71 -1.03 -20.07
N TYR A 95 4.31 -2.19 -20.37
CA TYR A 95 4.10 -2.94 -21.61
C TYR A 95 3.69 -4.37 -21.23
N SER A 96 2.73 -4.94 -21.96
CA SER A 96 2.29 -6.33 -21.78
C SER A 96 3.45 -7.29 -22.10
N HIS A 97 3.72 -8.25 -21.21
CA HIS A 97 4.68 -9.34 -21.43
C HIS A 97 3.95 -10.68 -21.29
N SER A 98 3.07 -10.99 -22.25
CA SER A 98 2.74 -12.41 -22.47
C SER A 98 4.00 -13.13 -22.97
N ASP A 99 4.09 -14.44 -22.78
CA ASP A 99 5.26 -15.30 -23.07
C ASP A 99 5.91 -15.15 -24.47
N ASP A 100 5.27 -14.44 -25.42
CA ASP A 100 5.77 -14.13 -26.78
C ASP A 100 6.19 -12.64 -27.01
N ASP A 101 6.10 -11.76 -26.02
CA ASP A 101 6.21 -10.29 -26.18
C ASP A 101 7.48 -9.70 -25.51
N SER A 102 8.67 -10.05 -26.01
CA SER A 102 9.92 -9.46 -25.52
C SER A 102 9.95 -7.93 -25.70
N LEU A 103 10.71 -7.19 -24.88
CA LEU A 103 10.93 -5.74 -25.09
C LEU A 103 11.33 -5.39 -26.53
N GLU A 104 12.12 -6.27 -27.16
CA GLU A 104 12.58 -6.15 -28.54
C GLU A 104 11.42 -6.22 -29.54
N SER A 105 10.44 -7.10 -29.31
CA SER A 105 9.21 -7.18 -30.12
C SER A 105 8.40 -5.88 -30.09
N LYS A 106 8.46 -5.12 -28.99
CA LYS A 106 7.84 -3.80 -28.82
C LYS A 106 8.72 -2.65 -29.31
N GLY A 107 9.84 -2.95 -29.97
CA GLY A 107 10.72 -1.96 -30.58
C GLY A 107 11.85 -1.46 -29.68
N ALA A 108 12.03 -2.03 -28.48
CA ALA A 108 13.20 -1.72 -27.67
C ALA A 108 14.47 -2.22 -28.37
N VAL A 109 15.55 -1.45 -28.27
CA VAL A 109 16.85 -1.85 -28.83
C VAL A 109 17.89 -1.89 -27.73
N ARG A 110 18.59 -3.01 -27.57
CA ARG A 110 19.70 -3.09 -26.61
C ARG A 110 20.93 -2.36 -27.15
N LYS A 111 21.42 -1.34 -26.42
CA LYS A 111 22.63 -0.56 -26.76
C LYS A 111 23.51 -0.41 -25.52
N ASN A 112 24.76 -0.85 -25.58
CA ASN A 112 25.76 -0.66 -24.51
C ASN A 112 25.25 -1.01 -23.10
N ASN A 113 24.62 -2.19 -22.94
CA ASN A 113 23.97 -2.64 -21.70
C ASN A 113 22.75 -1.82 -21.25
N ALA A 114 22.22 -0.92 -22.06
CA ALA A 114 20.97 -0.21 -21.80
C ALA A 114 19.87 -0.64 -22.77
N TRP A 115 18.61 -0.52 -22.34
CA TRP A 115 17.45 -0.60 -23.24
C TRP A 115 17.14 0.79 -23.80
N ASP A 116 17.21 0.93 -25.12
CA ASP A 116 16.65 2.06 -25.84
C ASP A 116 15.15 1.82 -26.04
N LEU A 117 14.33 2.43 -25.18
CA LEU A 117 12.86 2.33 -25.24
C LEU A 117 12.21 3.41 -26.10
N SER A 118 12.98 4.18 -26.90
CA SER A 118 12.46 5.33 -27.66
C SER A 118 11.40 4.97 -28.70
N LYS A 119 11.33 3.70 -29.12
CA LYS A 119 10.34 3.17 -30.07
C LYS A 119 9.26 2.33 -29.40
N VAL A 120 9.31 2.17 -28.08
CA VAL A 120 8.31 1.40 -27.34
C VAL A 120 7.06 2.24 -27.14
N ALA A 121 5.92 1.74 -27.62
CA ALA A 121 4.62 2.27 -27.27
C ALA A 121 4.24 1.75 -25.88
N PHE A 122 4.04 2.66 -24.93
CA PHE A 122 3.58 2.31 -23.58
C PHE A 122 2.07 2.38 -23.50
N GLU A 123 1.49 1.49 -22.72
CA GLU A 123 0.07 1.49 -22.42
C GLU A 123 -0.22 2.27 -21.14
N GLY A 124 -1.50 2.54 -20.90
CA GLY A 124 -1.96 3.08 -19.63
C GLY A 124 -1.89 2.02 -18.53
N LEU A 125 -1.56 2.44 -17.31
CA LEU A 125 -1.52 1.55 -16.16
C LEU A 125 -2.94 1.10 -15.83
N SER A 126 -3.12 -0.21 -15.69
CA SER A 126 -4.38 -0.81 -15.22
C SER A 126 -4.43 -1.00 -13.70
N PHE A 127 -3.49 -0.38 -12.96
CA PHE A 127 -3.35 -0.47 -11.51
C PHE A 127 -2.61 0.76 -10.98
N GLY A 128 -2.63 0.98 -9.66
CA GLY A 128 -2.00 2.15 -9.04
C GLY A 128 -0.49 2.01 -8.80
N VAL A 129 0.27 3.08 -9.04
CA VAL A 129 1.70 3.18 -8.70
C VAL A 129 1.86 3.27 -7.19
N LEU A 130 2.60 2.34 -6.58
CA LEU A 130 2.96 2.40 -5.16
C LEU A 130 3.98 3.52 -4.91
N LEU A 131 3.66 4.43 -3.99
CA LEU A 131 4.48 5.59 -3.72
C LEU A 131 5.22 5.47 -2.40
N ASN A 132 6.52 5.76 -2.44
CA ASN A 132 7.29 6.11 -1.27
C ASN A 132 7.15 7.61 -0.98
N ASP A 133 6.51 7.93 0.14
CA ASP A 133 6.04 9.25 0.49
C ASP A 133 6.82 9.92 1.63
N LYS A 134 7.86 9.26 2.15
CA LYS A 134 8.65 9.69 3.33
C LYS A 134 9.22 11.11 3.26
N ASN A 135 9.34 11.68 2.07
CA ASN A 135 9.94 13.00 1.83
C ASN A 135 8.92 14.09 1.50
N VAL A 136 7.62 13.78 1.53
CA VAL A 136 6.54 14.72 1.20
C VAL A 136 5.57 14.79 2.36
N SER A 137 5.27 16.00 2.83
CA SER A 137 4.26 16.19 3.87
C SER A 137 2.88 15.96 3.28
N LEU A 138 2.18 14.95 3.80
CA LEU A 138 0.82 14.63 3.41
C LEU A 138 -0.20 15.31 4.35
N PRO A 139 -1.39 15.67 3.85
CA PRO A 139 -2.51 16.01 4.70
C PRO A 139 -2.82 14.86 5.67
N LYS A 140 -3.25 15.19 6.90
CA LYS A 140 -3.48 14.21 7.98
C LYS A 140 -4.25 12.96 7.53
N MET A 141 -5.32 13.10 6.73
CA MET A 141 -6.12 11.95 6.28
C MET A 141 -5.40 11.01 5.31
N LEU A 142 -4.38 11.48 4.60
CA LEU A 142 -3.53 10.66 3.71
C LEU A 142 -2.23 10.21 4.39
N ASP A 143 -1.92 10.80 5.55
CA ASP A 143 -0.77 10.46 6.41
C ASP A 143 -1.14 9.52 7.57
N SER A 144 -2.44 9.34 7.83
CA SER A 144 -2.96 8.50 8.90
C SER A 144 -3.46 7.18 8.35
N ARG A 145 -3.26 6.12 9.12
CA ARG A 145 -3.95 4.85 8.90
C ARG A 145 -5.41 4.98 9.32
N LEU A 146 -6.31 4.38 8.56
CA LEU A 146 -7.75 4.42 8.79
C LEU A 146 -8.37 3.10 8.35
N PHE A 147 -9.42 2.66 9.04
CA PHE A 147 -10.17 1.47 8.66
C PHE A 147 -11.11 1.82 7.48
N GLY A 148 -10.53 1.85 6.29
CA GLY A 148 -11.17 2.38 5.09
C GLY A 148 -10.16 2.90 4.08
N VAL A 149 -10.60 3.90 3.30
CA VAL A 149 -9.79 4.55 2.25
C VAL A 149 -9.94 6.06 2.29
N ALA A 150 -8.84 6.79 2.11
CA ALA A 150 -8.84 8.22 1.83
C ALA A 150 -8.24 8.50 0.46
N ALA A 151 -8.89 9.32 -0.35
CA ALA A 151 -8.39 9.67 -1.67
C ALA A 151 -8.60 11.14 -2.00
N VAL A 152 -7.78 11.66 -2.90
CA VAL A 152 -7.89 13.03 -3.38
C VAL A 152 -7.41 13.11 -4.81
N ARG A 153 -8.05 13.99 -5.59
CA ARG A 153 -7.52 14.35 -6.90
C ARG A 153 -6.28 15.22 -6.72
N ALA A 154 -5.18 14.89 -7.39
CA ALA A 154 -3.91 15.56 -7.21
C ALA A 154 -3.12 15.71 -8.51
N GLU A 155 -2.26 16.71 -8.55
CA GLU A 155 -1.07 16.72 -9.38
C GLU A 155 0.08 16.23 -8.50
N ILE A 156 0.81 15.21 -8.94
CA ILE A 156 1.96 14.69 -8.20
C ILE A 156 3.22 14.75 -9.05
N GLY A 157 4.35 14.98 -8.40
CA GLY A 157 5.67 14.77 -8.95
C GLY A 157 6.23 13.44 -8.47
N ILE A 158 6.75 12.63 -9.39
CA ILE A 158 7.40 11.34 -9.10
C ILE A 158 8.81 11.28 -9.67
N LYS A 159 9.68 10.52 -9.00
CA LYS A 159 11.02 10.14 -9.49
C LYS A 159 11.29 8.66 -9.19
N ASN A 160 12.42 8.15 -9.70
CA ASN A 160 12.83 6.75 -9.49
C ASN A 160 11.71 5.76 -9.88
N TYR A 161 10.92 6.12 -10.88
CA TYR A 161 9.82 5.31 -11.35
C TYR A 161 10.35 4.01 -11.92
N CYS A 162 9.77 2.89 -11.49
CA CYS A 162 10.11 1.59 -12.00
C CYS A 162 8.87 0.70 -12.01
N PHE A 163 8.90 -0.36 -12.81
CA PHE A 163 7.89 -1.39 -12.80
C PHE A 163 8.49 -2.76 -13.06
N TYR A 164 7.79 -3.80 -12.61
CA TYR A 164 8.05 -5.19 -12.96
C TYR A 164 7.17 -5.60 -14.15
N GLY A 165 7.76 -6.22 -15.18
CA GLY A 165 7.03 -6.87 -16.27
C GLY A 165 6.36 -8.17 -15.81
N GLU A 166 5.42 -8.71 -16.60
CA GLU A 166 4.68 -9.93 -16.21
C GLU A 166 5.62 -11.15 -15.99
N GLY A 167 5.29 -11.94 -14.96
CA GLY A 167 6.03 -13.05 -14.36
C GLY A 167 5.47 -13.36 -12.94
N ASP A 168 6.11 -14.25 -12.15
CA ASP A 168 5.66 -14.62 -10.77
C ASP A 168 5.48 -13.41 -9.82
N ALA A 169 6.09 -12.27 -10.18
CA ALA A 169 6.08 -11.03 -9.42
C ALA A 169 4.93 -10.06 -9.71
N GLY A 170 4.11 -10.34 -10.72
CA GLY A 170 2.92 -9.56 -11.01
C GLY A 170 3.16 -8.09 -11.37
N ARG A 171 2.07 -7.45 -11.79
CA ARG A 171 1.98 -6.12 -12.39
C ARG A 171 2.23 -5.00 -11.37
N GLU A 172 3.43 -4.81 -10.83
CA GLU A 172 3.69 -3.73 -9.86
C GLU A 172 4.57 -2.60 -10.40
N ALA A 173 4.18 -1.36 -10.08
CA ALA A 173 4.91 -0.13 -10.38
C ALA A 173 5.11 0.68 -9.09
N TYR A 174 6.28 1.29 -8.94
CA TYR A 174 6.64 2.08 -7.77
C TYR A 174 7.43 3.33 -8.14
N ALA A 175 7.31 4.36 -7.32
CA ALA A 175 8.07 5.59 -7.45
C ALA A 175 8.24 6.29 -6.10
N ASP A 176 9.18 7.23 -6.03
CA ASP A 176 9.23 8.19 -4.93
C ASP A 176 8.33 9.38 -5.25
N LEU A 177 7.43 9.73 -4.34
CA LEU A 177 6.69 10.99 -4.37
C LEU A 177 7.64 12.13 -3.99
N VAL A 178 7.68 13.18 -4.81
CA VAL A 178 8.54 14.36 -4.59
C VAL A 178 7.79 15.67 -4.54
N GLU A 179 6.59 15.72 -5.12
CA GLU A 179 5.75 16.91 -5.10
C GLU A 179 4.28 16.50 -5.03
N LEU A 180 3.48 17.27 -4.28
CA LEU A 180 2.06 17.04 -4.14
C LEU A 180 1.31 18.37 -4.19
N LYS A 181 0.33 18.46 -5.09
CA LYS A 181 -0.65 19.54 -5.14
C LYS A 181 -2.05 18.97 -5.22
N LEU A 182 -2.87 19.29 -4.22
CA LEU A 182 -4.26 18.86 -4.17
C LEU A 182 -5.10 19.69 -5.15
N LEU A 183 -5.97 19.01 -5.90
CA LEU A 183 -6.90 19.62 -6.85
C LEU A 183 -8.35 19.64 -6.34
N GLY A 184 -8.60 19.13 -5.13
CA GLY A 184 -9.92 19.06 -4.54
C GLY A 184 -9.88 18.63 -3.08
N GLU A 185 -11.06 18.37 -2.53
CA GLU A 185 -11.21 17.86 -1.17
C GLU A 185 -10.82 16.39 -1.07
N ILE A 186 -10.27 16.00 0.08
CA ILE A 186 -10.05 14.61 0.42
C ILE A 186 -11.41 13.96 0.67
N LYS A 187 -11.66 12.83 0.00
CA LYS A 187 -12.84 11.98 0.20
C LYS A 187 -12.43 10.74 0.97
N THR A 188 -13.32 10.28 1.85
CA THR A 188 -13.09 9.08 2.66
C THR A 188 -14.24 8.10 2.50
N LYS A 189 -13.91 6.81 2.50
CA LYS A 189 -14.86 5.70 2.57
C LYS A 189 -14.44 4.84 3.75
N TYR A 190 -15.26 4.80 4.78
CA TYR A 190 -15.01 3.95 5.94
C TYR A 190 -15.59 2.56 5.70
N PHE A 191 -14.86 1.54 6.15
CA PHE A 191 -15.31 0.16 6.05
C PHE A 191 -16.22 -0.19 7.21
N THR A 192 -17.27 -0.95 6.94
CA THR A 192 -18.14 -1.45 8.00
C THR A 192 -17.59 -2.76 8.56
N ARG A 193 -18.17 -3.26 9.66
CA ARG A 193 -17.85 -4.60 10.17
C ARG A 193 -18.09 -5.73 9.19
N LYS A 194 -18.84 -5.52 8.11
CA LYS A 194 -19.06 -6.54 7.07
C LYS A 194 -17.99 -6.50 6.00
N ASP A 195 -17.26 -5.39 5.90
CA ASP A 195 -16.25 -5.15 4.88
C ASP A 195 -14.82 -5.40 5.42
N TYR A 196 -14.69 -5.94 6.63
CA TYR A 196 -13.37 -6.16 7.24
C TYR A 196 -12.53 -7.19 6.49
N ASP A 197 -13.16 -8.11 5.76
CA ASP A 197 -12.45 -9.10 4.96
C ASP A 197 -12.48 -8.74 3.47
N TYR A 198 -12.73 -7.47 3.16
CA TYR A 198 -12.74 -7.01 1.78
C TYR A 198 -11.34 -7.21 1.17
N TYR A 199 -11.27 -7.95 0.06
CA TYR A 199 -10.03 -8.45 -0.55
C TYR A 199 -9.12 -9.28 0.38
N ASN A 200 -9.67 -10.00 1.36
CA ASN A 200 -8.90 -10.77 2.34
C ASN A 200 -7.86 -9.90 3.08
N THR A 201 -8.20 -8.62 3.30
CA THR A 201 -7.19 -7.63 3.73
C THR A 201 -6.84 -7.77 5.20
N TYR A 202 -7.81 -8.06 6.07
CA TYR A 202 -7.60 -8.04 7.51
C TYR A 202 -7.89 -9.39 8.15
N VAL A 203 -7.10 -9.75 9.18
CA VAL A 203 -7.33 -10.96 9.95
C VAL A 203 -8.09 -10.66 11.23
N LYS A 204 -9.17 -11.39 11.47
CA LYS A 204 -9.97 -11.24 12.68
C LYS A 204 -9.23 -11.79 13.90
N LEU A 205 -9.30 -11.05 14.99
CA LEU A 205 -8.68 -11.40 16.27
C LEU A 205 -9.76 -11.66 17.32
N SER A 206 -9.49 -12.63 18.20
CA SER A 206 -10.34 -12.96 19.35
C SER A 206 -9.73 -12.50 20.66
N TYR A 207 -10.61 -12.25 21.63
CA TYR A 207 -10.22 -11.97 23.01
C TYR A 207 -9.60 -13.20 23.67
N HIS A 208 -8.45 -13.06 24.34
CA HIS A 208 -7.78 -14.15 25.07
C HIS A 208 -7.35 -13.77 26.51
N SER A 209 -7.43 -12.50 26.89
CA SER A 209 -7.05 -12.04 28.22
C SER A 209 -7.89 -12.65 29.35
N LYS A 210 -7.29 -12.77 30.54
CA LYS A 210 -8.01 -13.07 31.79
C LYS A 210 -8.68 -11.84 32.40
N ASP A 211 -8.19 -10.66 32.04
CA ASP A 211 -8.75 -9.39 32.48
C ASP A 211 -10.09 -9.12 31.78
N ASP A 212 -10.91 -8.22 32.36
CA ASP A 212 -12.19 -7.79 31.77
C ASP A 212 -12.03 -6.79 30.63
N TYR A 213 -10.81 -6.29 30.41
CA TYR A 213 -10.50 -5.41 29.29
C TYR A 213 -9.06 -5.58 28.79
N ILE A 214 -8.83 -5.15 27.56
CA ILE A 214 -7.50 -4.97 26.94
C ILE A 214 -7.31 -3.49 26.63
N ASN A 215 -6.13 -2.95 26.93
CA ASN A 215 -5.80 -1.58 26.55
C ASN A 215 -5.26 -1.55 25.11
N ILE A 216 -5.78 -0.64 24.29
CA ILE A 216 -5.17 -0.27 23.02
C ILE A 216 -4.23 0.91 23.29
N ARG A 217 -3.00 0.83 22.78
CA ARG A 217 -1.97 1.85 22.98
C ARG A 217 -1.54 2.51 21.67
N GLU A 218 -0.99 3.71 21.74
CA GLU A 218 -0.46 4.40 20.55
C GLU A 218 0.75 3.66 19.93
N ARG A 219 1.53 2.96 20.76
CA ARG A 219 2.70 2.14 20.42
C ARG A 219 3.03 1.20 21.58
N ALA A 220 3.98 0.29 21.38
CA ALA A 220 4.42 -0.64 22.42
C ALA A 220 4.78 0.12 23.71
N ASN A 221 4.13 -0.23 24.82
CA ASN A 221 4.26 0.43 26.13
C ASN A 221 3.95 1.95 26.16
N GLY A 222 3.32 2.51 25.12
CA GLY A 222 2.95 3.92 25.01
C GLY A 222 1.66 4.29 25.75
N ALA A 223 1.16 5.51 25.51
CA ALA A 223 -0.10 5.97 26.10
C ALA A 223 -1.29 5.09 25.66
N ILE A 224 -2.30 4.97 26.54
CA ILE A 224 -3.55 4.25 26.24
C ILE A 224 -4.43 5.17 25.40
N VAL A 225 -4.87 4.68 24.25
CA VAL A 225 -5.74 5.40 23.29
C VAL A 225 -7.14 4.80 23.20
N GLY A 226 -7.33 3.60 23.74
CA GLY A 226 -8.64 2.96 23.78
C GLY A 226 -8.67 1.73 24.68
N LYS A 227 -9.85 1.16 24.84
CA LYS A 227 -10.07 -0.07 25.61
C LYS A 227 -11.03 -0.98 24.85
N ILE A 228 -10.73 -2.27 24.88
CA ILE A 228 -11.58 -3.34 24.38
C ILE A 228 -12.17 -4.02 25.60
N LEU A 229 -13.48 -3.96 25.81
CA LEU A 229 -14.11 -4.71 26.88
C LEU A 229 -14.32 -6.16 26.44
N LYS A 230 -14.11 -7.10 27.36
CA LYS A 230 -14.35 -8.52 27.11
C LYS A 230 -15.78 -8.77 26.63
N GLU A 231 -16.75 -8.16 27.31
CA GLU A 231 -18.18 -8.25 26.96
C GLU A 231 -18.46 -7.77 25.54
N ASP A 232 -17.77 -6.72 25.10
CA ASP A 232 -17.97 -6.16 23.77
C ASP A 232 -17.55 -7.14 22.67
N MET A 233 -16.40 -7.79 22.84
CA MET A 233 -15.88 -8.76 21.88
C MET A 233 -16.60 -10.11 21.93
N VAL A 234 -17.03 -10.55 23.12
CA VAL A 234 -17.62 -11.90 23.30
C VAL A 234 -19.13 -11.89 23.04
N ASN A 235 -19.84 -10.84 23.46
CA ASN A 235 -21.31 -10.81 23.46
C ASN A 235 -21.93 -9.68 22.63
N ASN A 236 -21.25 -8.53 22.45
CA ASN A 236 -21.84 -7.35 21.80
C ASN A 236 -21.29 -7.04 20.40
N ASN A 237 -20.77 -8.04 19.67
CA ASN A 237 -20.34 -7.89 18.27
C ASN A 237 -19.27 -6.79 18.04
N GLY A 238 -18.39 -6.58 19.02
CA GLY A 238 -17.14 -5.85 18.82
C GLY A 238 -16.26 -6.57 17.80
N LEU A 239 -15.55 -5.80 16.99
CA LEU A 239 -14.65 -6.34 15.96
C LEU A 239 -13.23 -5.85 16.22
N LEU A 240 -12.30 -6.78 16.39
CA LEU A 240 -10.87 -6.53 16.45
C LEU A 240 -10.22 -7.19 15.24
N VAL A 241 -9.45 -6.43 14.48
CA VAL A 241 -8.73 -6.94 13.32
C VAL A 241 -7.27 -6.53 13.35
N TYR A 242 -6.42 -7.43 12.87
CA TYR A 242 -5.00 -7.19 12.66
C TYR A 242 -4.83 -6.24 11.47
N ALA A 243 -4.04 -5.20 11.66
CA ALA A 243 -3.91 -4.11 10.70
C ALA A 243 -2.55 -4.08 10.00
N ASN A 244 -1.48 -4.69 10.53
CA ASN A 244 -0.15 -4.54 9.92
C ASN A 244 0.80 -5.69 10.22
N GLY A 245 1.29 -6.32 9.16
CA GLY A 245 2.38 -7.29 9.19
C GLY A 245 2.05 -8.59 8.48
N ASP A 246 2.95 -9.55 8.68
CA ASP A 246 3.00 -10.83 7.98
C ASP A 246 2.07 -11.87 8.63
N PHE A 247 1.27 -12.60 7.87
CA PHE A 247 0.41 -13.67 8.34
C PHE A 247 1.20 -14.96 8.69
N TYR A 248 2.48 -15.06 8.30
CA TYR A 248 3.37 -16.18 8.66
C TYR A 248 4.22 -15.96 9.91
N PHE A 249 3.87 -15.02 10.80
CA PHE A 249 4.52 -15.07 12.12
C PHE A 249 4.20 -16.41 12.79
N ASN A 250 5.20 -17.03 13.41
CA ASN A 250 4.99 -18.26 14.15
C ASN A 250 3.95 -17.95 15.26
N PRO A 251 2.80 -18.65 15.35
CA PRO A 251 1.82 -18.40 16.39
C PRO A 251 2.40 -18.46 17.81
N GLU A 252 3.51 -19.19 18.01
CA GLU A 252 4.25 -19.22 19.28
C GLU A 252 4.91 -17.87 19.63
N ASP A 253 5.21 -17.03 18.64
CA ASP A 253 5.81 -15.71 18.85
C ASP A 253 4.76 -14.65 19.20
N LEU A 254 3.47 -14.91 18.95
CA LEU A 254 2.35 -14.00 19.18
C LEU A 254 2.40 -13.40 20.60
N ASP A 255 2.62 -14.25 21.61
CA ASP A 255 2.65 -13.86 23.02
C ASP A 255 3.74 -12.84 23.37
N SER A 256 4.73 -12.64 22.50
CA SER A 256 5.82 -11.68 22.67
C SER A 256 5.68 -10.40 21.86
N MET A 257 4.69 -10.34 20.96
CA MET A 257 4.56 -9.28 19.96
C MET A 257 3.57 -8.18 20.39
N TRP A 258 3.81 -6.98 19.86
CA TRP A 258 2.82 -5.91 19.83
C TRP A 258 2.24 -5.84 18.43
N LEU A 259 0.93 -5.98 18.31
CA LEU A 259 0.23 -6.04 17.04
C LEU A 259 -0.52 -4.74 16.80
N GLU A 260 -0.34 -4.16 15.62
CA GLU A 260 -1.17 -3.06 15.14
C GLU A 260 -2.58 -3.58 14.81
N VAL A 261 -3.60 -2.89 15.30
CA VAL A 261 -4.98 -3.32 15.20
C VAL A 261 -5.91 -2.16 14.91
N PHE A 262 -7.04 -2.48 14.28
CA PHE A 262 -8.25 -1.68 14.37
C PHE A 262 -9.26 -2.37 15.28
N TYR A 263 -9.86 -1.61 16.18
CA TYR A 263 -10.99 -2.04 16.98
C TYR A 263 -12.22 -1.21 16.64
N LEU A 264 -13.31 -1.86 16.27
CA LEU A 264 -14.64 -1.25 16.12
C LEU A 264 -15.48 -1.65 17.36
N PRO A 265 -15.69 -0.71 18.31
CA PRO A 265 -16.60 -0.90 19.44
C PRO A 265 -18.02 -1.26 18.98
N PRO A 266 -18.87 -1.92 19.77
CA PRO A 266 -20.21 -2.39 19.36
C PRO A 266 -21.13 -1.34 18.70
N ASP A 267 -21.03 -0.09 19.12
CA ASP A 267 -21.85 1.04 18.69
C ASP A 267 -21.29 1.76 17.46
N ALA A 268 -20.04 1.52 17.07
CA ALA A 268 -19.45 2.09 15.86
C ALA A 268 -20.26 1.69 14.63
N LEU A 269 -20.59 2.61 13.72
CA LEU A 269 -21.30 2.24 12.49
C LEU A 269 -20.33 1.69 11.45
N ASP A 270 -19.15 2.31 11.36
CA ASP A 270 -18.09 2.00 10.42
C ASP A 270 -16.72 2.40 10.99
N GLY A 271 -15.69 2.29 10.15
CA GLY A 271 -14.31 2.61 10.48
C GLY A 271 -14.00 4.05 10.86
N LYS A 272 -14.96 4.98 10.74
CA LYS A 272 -14.79 6.35 11.22
C LYS A 272 -14.57 6.40 12.72
N ASP A 273 -15.27 5.53 13.44
CA ASP A 273 -15.24 5.44 14.89
C ASP A 273 -14.34 4.27 15.35
N ALA A 274 -13.55 3.69 14.44
CA ALA A 274 -12.57 2.68 14.79
C ALA A 274 -11.40 3.28 15.58
N ILE A 275 -10.95 2.53 16.59
CA ILE A 275 -9.76 2.85 17.36
C ILE A 275 -8.57 2.13 16.74
N TYR A 276 -7.59 2.89 16.29
CA TYR A 276 -6.32 2.38 15.80
C TYR A 276 -5.23 2.44 16.88
N GLY A 277 -4.41 1.41 16.96
CA GLY A 277 -3.26 1.38 17.86
C GLY A 277 -2.63 0.00 17.93
N VAL A 278 -2.00 -0.32 19.06
CA VAL A 278 -1.39 -1.63 19.30
C VAL A 278 -1.95 -2.32 20.53
N VAL A 279 -2.02 -3.65 20.47
CA VAL A 279 -2.33 -4.55 21.59
C VAL A 279 -1.21 -5.57 21.77
N HIS A 280 -1.02 -6.07 22.99
CA HIS A 280 -0.04 -7.11 23.25
C HIS A 280 -0.62 -8.47 22.86
N GLY A 281 0.14 -9.27 22.11
CA GLY A 281 -0.36 -10.52 21.52
C GLY A 281 -0.80 -11.55 22.55
N SER A 282 -0.20 -11.58 23.75
CA SER A 282 -0.64 -12.48 24.84
C SER A 282 -2.07 -12.24 25.36
N GLN A 283 -2.72 -11.16 24.94
CA GLN A 283 -4.08 -10.82 25.33
C GLN A 283 -5.12 -11.18 24.27
N ILE A 284 -4.68 -11.64 23.10
CA ILE A 284 -5.53 -11.97 21.96
C ILE A 284 -5.14 -13.33 21.37
N LYS A 285 -5.91 -13.80 20.39
CA LYS A 285 -5.55 -14.94 19.55
C LYS A 285 -6.09 -14.76 18.14
N LEU A 286 -5.49 -15.44 17.18
CA LEU A 286 -6.03 -15.54 15.83
C LEU A 286 -7.37 -16.30 15.87
N VAL A 287 -8.29 -15.94 14.99
CA VAL A 287 -9.53 -16.69 14.77
C VAL A 287 -9.22 -17.76 13.72
N ASP A 288 -9.45 -19.02 14.09
CA ASP A 288 -9.41 -20.18 13.16
C ASP A 288 -10.55 -20.12 12.13
#